data_AF-A0A5Q2RBY1-F1
#
_entry.id   AF-A0A5Q2RBY1-F1
#
_cell.length_a   1.000
_cell.length_b   1.000
_cell.length_c   1.000
_cell.angle_alpha   90.00
_cell.angle_beta   90.00
_cell.angle_gamma   90.00
#
_symmetry.space_group_name_H-M   'P 1'
#
loop_
_entity.id
_entity.type
_entity.pdbx_description
1 polymer ?
#
loop_
_entity_poly.entity_id
_entity_poly.type
_entity_poly.pdbx_seq_one_letter_code
_entity_poly.pdbx_strand_id
1 'polypeptide(L)'
;MTLTPDGRPRTFVVYDDLVGDLRWFESDDGGITWEMTWDEVGHSDDEPHAEVCRRDGWCFRASGEAVEERPPGGGWRHSYGLTEDQERVLEYRNGVHSGERFTTVVVVPVDGGEHVIAAASDQGVVVLDTAGEWHTQAVGGVAPGGPDLAIWPLRMVEMVAWWVPVPAAVVIVRLSRRDRGPGRRPNRPGPVLVAALLALVLWVTGALAWQVLAAFRVAPSVVASVTAVFWTLAVVVPLLWLRGAPRRSSA
;
A
#
# COMPACT_ATOMS: atom_id res chain seq x y z
N MET A 1 20.27 16.68 23.57
CA MET A 1 20.43 17.54 22.38
C MET A 1 21.88 17.48 21.94
N THR A 2 22.17 16.80 20.83
CA THR A 2 23.53 16.70 20.26
C THR A 2 23.75 17.89 19.33
N LEU A 3 24.92 18.51 19.37
CA LEU A 3 25.27 19.61 18.48
C LEU A 3 26.19 19.11 17.35
N THR A 4 26.07 19.69 16.16
CA THR A 4 27.04 19.57 15.07
C THR A 4 28.37 20.22 15.47
N PRO A 5 29.49 19.93 14.76
CA PRO A 5 30.79 20.54 15.05
C PRO A 5 30.79 22.08 15.01
N ASP A 6 29.87 22.69 14.26
CA ASP A 6 29.65 24.14 14.18
C ASP A 6 28.61 24.67 15.20
N GLY A 7 28.14 23.81 16.12
CA GLY A 7 27.27 24.20 17.23
C GLY A 7 25.77 24.26 16.92
N ARG A 8 25.33 23.73 15.78
CA ARG A 8 23.91 23.65 15.42
C ARG A 8 23.26 22.42 16.07
N PRO A 9 21.99 22.49 16.46
CA PRO A 9 21.29 21.32 16.96
C PRO A 9 21.10 20.27 15.86
N ARG A 10 21.54 19.04 16.14
CA ARG A 10 21.24 17.86 15.31
C ARG A 10 19.81 17.42 15.58
N THR A 11 19.07 17.17 14.51
CA THR A 11 17.70 16.65 14.59
C THR A 11 17.72 15.18 14.22
N PHE A 12 17.08 14.37 15.04
CA PHE A 12 17.01 12.93 14.83
C PHE A 12 15.56 12.51 14.70
N VAL A 13 15.29 11.64 13.73
CA VAL A 13 14.00 11.00 13.56
C VAL A 13 14.20 9.50 13.48
N VAL A 14 13.37 8.78 14.24
CA VAL A 14 13.28 7.32 14.20
C VAL A 14 12.23 6.93 13.18
N TYR A 15 12.60 6.00 12.31
CA TYR A 15 11.75 5.43 11.29
C TYR A 15 11.66 3.92 11.53
N ASP A 16 10.46 3.38 11.69
CA ASP A 16 10.26 1.93 11.67
C ASP A 16 10.04 1.51 10.21
N ASP A 17 10.92 0.65 9.67
CA ASP A 17 10.75 0.14 8.33
C ASP A 17 9.74 -1.01 8.24
N LEU A 18 9.32 -1.36 7.02
CA LEU A 18 8.30 -2.37 6.75
C LEU A 18 8.63 -3.77 7.31
N VAL A 19 9.85 -3.98 7.81
CA VAL A 19 10.36 -5.26 8.32
C VAL A 19 10.52 -5.22 9.85
N GLY A 20 10.23 -4.09 10.51
CA GLY A 20 10.40 -3.91 11.96
C GLY A 20 11.82 -3.50 12.36
N ASP A 21 12.65 -3.08 11.40
CA ASP A 21 13.99 -2.56 11.68
C ASP A 21 13.90 -1.04 11.85
N LEU A 22 14.24 -0.56 13.05
CA LEU A 22 14.37 0.87 13.33
C LEU A 22 15.56 1.44 12.57
N ARG A 23 15.29 2.42 11.71
CA ARG A 23 16.28 3.22 11.00
C ARG A 23 16.30 4.62 11.56
N TRP A 24 17.50 5.16 11.67
CA TRP A 24 17.73 6.48 12.23
C TRP A 24 18.14 7.42 11.13
N PHE A 25 17.52 8.59 11.14
CA PHE A 25 17.86 9.65 10.22
C PHE A 25 18.26 10.88 11.01
N GLU A 26 19.38 11.45 10.60
CA GLU A 26 19.93 12.67 11.16
C GLU A 26 19.80 13.79 10.13
N SER A 27 19.50 14.99 10.62
CA SER A 27 19.56 16.23 9.85
C SER A 27 20.40 17.26 10.60
N ASP A 28 21.33 17.87 9.88
CA ASP A 28 22.22 18.94 10.34
C ASP A 28 21.84 20.33 9.80
N ASP A 29 20.85 20.41 8.92
CA ASP A 29 20.41 21.61 8.22
C ASP A 29 18.99 22.06 8.58
N GLY A 30 18.48 21.59 9.72
CA GLY A 30 17.18 22.02 10.22
C GLY A 30 16.00 21.18 9.72
N GLY A 31 16.26 19.93 9.32
CA GLY A 31 15.26 19.00 8.79
C GLY A 31 15.05 19.11 7.28
N ILE A 32 15.92 19.80 6.55
CA ILE A 32 15.81 20.00 5.10
C ILE A 32 16.38 18.79 4.35
N THR A 33 17.51 18.27 4.80
CA THR A 33 18.11 17.03 4.30
C THR A 33 18.27 16.03 5.43
N TRP A 34 18.21 14.75 5.07
CA TRP A 34 18.22 13.64 6.00
C TRP A 34 19.20 12.57 5.54
N GLU A 35 20.12 12.21 6.41
CA GLU A 35 21.10 11.15 6.18
C GLU A 35 20.84 9.98 7.13
N MET A 36 20.96 8.76 6.61
CA MET A 36 20.85 7.57 7.45
C MET A 36 22.05 7.50 8.39
N THR A 37 21.78 7.34 9.67
CA THR A 37 22.81 7.07 10.68
C THR A 37 22.60 5.71 11.32
N TRP A 38 23.70 5.08 11.71
CA TRP A 38 23.72 3.81 12.45
C TRP A 38 24.05 4.01 13.92
N ASP A 39 24.39 5.23 14.30
CA ASP A 39 24.55 5.58 15.68
C ASP A 39 23.16 5.52 16.30
N GLU A 40 22.91 4.54 17.17
CA GLU A 40 21.77 4.58 18.08
C GLU A 40 21.92 5.87 18.87
N VAL A 41 21.16 6.88 18.44
CA VAL A 41 21.12 8.16 19.13
C VAL A 41 20.48 7.84 20.45
N GLY A 42 21.33 7.70 21.47
CA GLY A 42 20.98 7.12 22.75
C GLY A 42 19.57 7.50 23.12
N HIS A 43 18.64 6.54 23.01
CA HIS A 43 17.38 6.62 23.72
C HIS A 43 17.83 6.78 25.16
N SER A 44 17.76 8.01 25.68
CA SER A 44 17.40 8.11 27.08
C SER A 44 16.15 7.26 27.19
N ASP A 45 16.12 6.32 28.12
CA ASP A 45 14.91 5.55 28.46
C ASP A 45 13.72 6.46 28.86
N ASP A 46 13.92 7.78 28.85
CA ASP A 46 12.90 8.82 28.83
C ASP A 46 12.18 8.82 27.48
N GLU A 47 10.91 8.38 27.51
CA GLU A 47 9.90 8.33 26.46
C GLU A 47 10.18 9.11 25.16
N PRO A 48 9.92 8.54 23.97
CA PRO A 48 10.03 9.27 22.71
C PRO A 48 9.30 10.60 22.87
N HIS A 49 9.98 11.72 22.57
CA HIS A 49 9.51 13.07 22.89
C HIS A 49 8.13 13.31 22.27
N ALA A 50 7.09 12.98 23.04
CA ALA A 50 5.72 13.03 22.59
C ALA A 50 5.23 14.46 22.61
N GLU A 51 5.85 15.38 23.37
CA GLU A 51 5.48 16.80 23.47
C GLU A 51 6.70 17.73 23.40
N VAL A 52 6.59 18.81 22.64
CA VAL A 52 7.63 19.85 22.49
C VAL A 52 6.97 21.23 22.36
N CYS A 53 7.61 22.29 22.85
CA CYS A 53 7.09 23.65 22.73
C CYS A 53 8.05 24.57 21.97
N ARG A 54 7.48 25.44 21.14
CA ARG A 54 8.13 26.58 20.49
C ARG A 54 8.38 27.71 21.48
N ARG A 55 9.25 28.65 21.10
CA ARG A 55 9.57 29.82 21.95
C ARG A 55 8.39 30.77 22.18
N ASP A 56 7.42 30.78 21.27
CA ASP A 56 6.19 31.57 21.38
C ASP A 56 5.13 30.95 22.31
N GLY A 57 5.44 29.79 22.90
CA GLY A 57 4.58 29.08 23.85
C GLY A 57 3.56 28.15 23.21
N TRP A 58 3.57 27.98 21.89
CA TRP A 58 2.83 26.90 21.24
C TRP A 58 3.50 25.56 21.54
N CYS A 59 2.71 24.56 21.93
CA CYS A 59 3.19 23.21 22.15
C CYS A 59 2.58 22.25 21.13
N PHE A 60 3.31 21.22 20.78
CA PHE A 60 2.95 20.20 19.82
C PHE A 60 3.14 18.84 20.45
N ARG A 61 2.27 17.89 20.15
CA ARG A 61 2.43 16.51 20.59
C ARG A 61 2.05 15.49 19.54
N ALA A 62 2.75 14.36 19.54
CA ALA A 62 2.41 13.18 18.78
C ALA A 62 1.42 12.32 19.60
N SER A 63 0.18 12.18 19.14
CA SER A 63 -0.89 11.46 19.85
C SER A 63 -1.17 10.08 19.26
N GLY A 64 -0.15 9.44 18.67
CA GLY A 64 -0.29 8.19 17.92
C GLY A 64 -0.92 8.40 16.55
N GLU A 65 -2.18 8.82 16.47
CA GLU A 65 -2.90 8.93 15.17
C GLU A 65 -2.71 10.27 14.46
N ALA A 66 -2.31 11.30 15.21
CA ALA A 66 -2.21 12.68 14.74
C ALA A 66 -1.10 13.46 15.44
N VAL A 67 -0.80 14.64 14.90
CA VAL A 67 -0.10 15.71 15.61
C VAL A 67 -1.14 16.69 16.14
N GLU A 68 -1.09 16.92 17.44
CA GLU A 68 -1.92 17.92 18.11
C GLU A 68 -1.09 19.16 18.47
N GLU A 69 -1.75 20.31 18.53
CA GLU A 69 -1.16 21.57 18.95
C GLU A 69 -1.94 22.19 20.12
N ARG A 70 -1.27 22.98 20.93
CA ARG A 70 -1.84 23.73 22.04
C ARG A 70 -1.29 25.16 22.04
N PRO A 71 -2.14 26.18 21.88
CA PRO A 71 -1.70 27.56 22.02
C PRO A 71 -1.38 27.90 23.50
N PRO A 72 -0.64 29.00 23.76
CA PRO A 72 -0.34 29.44 25.12
C PRO A 72 -1.62 29.59 25.97
N GLY A 73 -1.76 28.78 27.02
CA GLY A 73 -2.92 28.80 27.92
C GLY A 73 -4.22 28.20 27.34
N GLY A 74 -4.17 27.56 26.17
CA GLY A 74 -5.31 26.88 25.56
C GLY A 74 -5.32 25.37 25.78
N GLY A 75 -6.29 24.71 25.13
CA GLY A 75 -6.39 23.25 25.09
C GLY A 75 -5.72 22.65 23.85
N TRP A 76 -5.48 21.33 23.90
CA TRP A 76 -5.02 20.56 22.74
C TRP A 76 -6.09 20.50 21.65
N ARG A 77 -5.65 20.62 20.41
CA ARG A 77 -6.48 20.46 19.21
C ARG A 77 -5.70 19.77 18.11
N HIS A 78 -6.41 19.12 17.20
CA HIS A 78 -5.81 18.48 16.04
C HIS A 78 -5.12 19.52 15.13
N SER A 79 -3.86 19.29 14.80
CA SER A 79 -3.06 20.15 13.91
C SER A 79 -2.81 19.46 12.57
N TYR A 80 -2.36 18.19 12.61
CA TYR A 80 -2.09 17.40 11.42
C TYR A 80 -2.54 15.95 11.60
N GLY A 81 -3.12 15.38 10.56
CA GLY A 81 -3.46 13.97 10.46
C GLY A 81 -3.31 13.51 9.02
N LEU A 82 -3.15 12.21 8.83
CA LEU A 82 -3.07 11.64 7.48
C LEU A 82 -4.44 11.67 6.81
N THR A 83 -4.46 11.86 5.50
CA THR A 83 -5.68 11.78 4.70
C THR A 83 -6.16 10.33 4.55
N GLU A 84 -7.45 10.10 4.32
CA GLU A 84 -8.01 8.74 4.14
C GLU A 84 -7.30 7.93 3.04
N ASP A 85 -6.86 8.60 1.96
CA ASP A 85 -6.11 7.93 0.90
C ASP A 85 -4.69 7.53 1.35
N GLN A 86 -4.02 8.37 2.17
CA GLN A 86 -2.74 8.00 2.79
C GLN A 86 -2.94 6.86 3.78
N GLU A 87 -3.98 6.90 4.61
CA GLU A 87 -4.33 5.81 5.54
C GLU A 87 -4.56 4.50 4.80
N ARG A 88 -5.28 4.52 3.68
CA ARG A 88 -5.53 3.32 2.87
C ARG A 88 -4.24 2.75 2.27
N VAL A 89 -3.29 3.61 1.88
CA VAL A 89 -1.96 3.19 1.41
C VAL A 89 -1.19 2.52 2.55
N LEU A 90 -1.24 3.08 3.76
CA LEU A 90 -0.62 2.52 4.96
C LEU A 90 -1.18 1.14 5.29
N GLU A 91 -2.50 1.01 5.37
CA GLU A 91 -3.17 -0.25 5.67
C GLU A 91 -2.81 -1.33 4.64
N TYR A 92 -2.66 -0.95 3.38
CA TYR A 92 -2.23 -1.86 2.33
C TYR A 92 -0.78 -2.33 2.51
N ARG A 93 0.14 -1.42 2.85
CA ARG A 93 1.58 -1.74 3.03
C ARG A 93 1.84 -2.51 4.32
N ASN A 94 1.22 -2.09 5.41
CA ASN A 94 1.51 -2.55 6.77
C ASN A 94 0.51 -3.62 7.27
N GLY A 95 -0.56 -3.86 6.52
CA GLY A 95 -1.68 -4.73 6.91
C GLY A 95 -2.67 -4.01 7.83
N VAL A 96 -3.74 -4.73 8.22
CA VAL A 96 -4.72 -4.24 9.18
C VAL A 96 -4.05 -4.23 10.56
N HIS A 97 -3.32 -3.16 10.94
CA HIS A 97 -3.24 -2.70 12.33
C HIS A 97 -2.72 -1.27 12.48
N SER A 98 -3.45 -0.60 13.38
CA SER A 98 -3.40 0.76 13.90
C SER A 98 -2.25 0.98 14.88
N GLY A 99 -1.00 0.98 14.38
CA GLY A 99 0.14 1.43 15.19
C GLY A 99 0.10 2.95 15.41
N GLU A 100 0.88 3.43 16.38
CA GLU A 100 1.20 4.86 16.51
C GLU A 100 1.87 5.33 15.21
N ARG A 101 1.15 6.18 14.46
CA ARG A 101 1.59 6.75 13.18
C ARG A 101 2.55 7.91 13.38
N PHE A 102 2.35 8.65 14.46
CA PHE A 102 3.22 9.71 14.92
C PHE A 102 3.80 9.32 16.27
N THR A 103 5.13 9.21 16.31
CA THR A 103 5.87 8.71 17.47
C THR A 103 6.73 9.79 18.11
N THR A 104 7.13 10.81 17.36
CA THR A 104 8.07 11.83 17.83
C THR A 104 7.75 13.17 17.20
N VAL A 105 7.86 14.24 17.99
CA VAL A 105 7.78 15.61 17.51
C VAL A 105 8.95 16.43 18.04
N VAL A 106 9.52 17.27 17.18
CA VAL A 106 10.67 18.12 17.50
C VAL A 106 10.47 19.52 16.92
N VAL A 107 10.98 20.53 17.63
CA VAL A 107 11.02 21.92 17.15
C VAL A 107 12.46 22.23 16.77
N VAL A 108 12.66 22.67 15.54
CA VAL A 108 13.98 22.89 14.97
C VAL A 108 14.13 24.36 14.56
N PRO A 109 15.15 25.09 15.02
CA PRO A 109 15.38 26.45 14.60
C PRO A 109 15.85 26.49 13.13
N VAL A 110 15.27 27.40 12.34
CA VAL A 110 15.61 27.62 10.94
C VAL A 110 15.74 29.12 10.64
N ASP A 111 16.28 29.47 9.48
CA ASP A 111 16.31 30.85 9.03
C ASP A 111 14.89 31.40 8.90
N GLY A 112 14.59 32.44 9.68
CA GLY A 112 13.26 33.08 9.68
C GLY A 112 12.26 32.51 10.70
N GLY A 113 12.61 31.48 11.49
CA GLY A 113 11.71 30.99 12.54
C GLY A 113 12.06 29.62 13.11
N GLU A 114 11.02 28.82 13.29
CA GLU A 114 11.10 27.46 13.83
C GLU A 114 10.21 26.55 12.98
N HIS A 115 10.73 25.39 12.61
CA HIS A 115 9.94 24.30 12.04
C HIS A 115 9.50 23.35 13.15
N VAL A 116 8.31 22.76 12.99
CA VAL A 116 7.89 21.61 13.80
C VAL A 116 7.95 20.39 12.91
N ILE A 117 8.71 19.38 13.32
CA ILE A 117 8.88 18.15 12.55
C ILE A 117 8.29 17.01 13.36
N ALA A 118 7.42 16.22 12.76
CA ALA A 118 6.94 14.98 13.36
C ALA A 118 7.29 13.79 12.48
N ALA A 119 7.75 12.72 13.13
CA ALA A 119 7.99 11.43 12.49
C ALA A 119 6.64 10.79 12.13
N ALA A 120 6.43 10.48 10.86
CA ALA A 120 5.15 10.01 10.33
C ALA A 120 5.29 8.57 9.81
N SER A 121 5.76 7.64 10.64
CA SER A 121 5.99 6.22 10.31
C SER A 121 6.58 6.06 8.90
N ASP A 122 6.01 5.20 8.06
CA ASP A 122 6.47 4.90 6.70
C ASP A 122 6.27 6.06 5.67
N GLN A 123 5.73 7.21 6.10
CA GLN A 123 5.53 8.40 5.27
C GLN A 123 6.69 9.39 5.39
N GLY A 124 7.74 9.07 6.16
CA GLY A 124 8.87 9.96 6.39
C GLY A 124 8.57 10.95 7.51
N VAL A 125 8.68 12.25 7.22
CA VAL A 125 8.39 13.30 8.21
C VAL A 125 7.35 14.27 7.69
N VAL A 126 6.61 14.88 8.61
CA VAL A 126 5.74 16.02 8.33
C VAL A 126 6.30 17.25 8.99
N VAL A 127 6.32 18.35 8.27
CA VAL A 127 6.95 19.61 8.67
C VAL A 127 5.91 20.71 8.66
N LEU A 128 5.71 21.35 9.81
CA LEU A 128 5.04 22.65 9.91
C LEU A 128 6.09 23.72 9.64
N ASP A 129 5.97 24.39 8.51
CA ASP A 129 6.90 25.42 8.10
C ASP A 129 6.71 26.73 8.86
N THR A 130 7.56 27.72 8.59
CA THR A 130 7.46 29.05 9.21
C THR A 130 6.21 29.84 8.78
N ALA A 131 5.55 29.44 7.69
CA ALA A 131 4.27 30.03 7.25
C ALA A 131 3.07 29.42 7.98
N GLY A 132 3.27 28.33 8.73
CA GLY A 132 2.21 27.61 9.44
C GLY A 132 1.50 26.59 8.55
N GLU A 133 2.13 26.13 7.47
CA GLU A 133 1.61 25.10 6.60
C GLU A 133 2.31 23.76 6.83
N TRP A 134 1.53 22.68 6.85
CA TRP A 134 2.04 21.32 6.97
C TRP A 134 2.36 20.73 5.61
N HIS A 135 3.57 20.21 5.46
CA HIS A 135 4.03 19.52 4.26
C HIS A 135 4.66 18.19 4.61
N THR A 136 4.53 17.20 3.74
CA THR A 136 5.22 15.92 3.92
C THR A 136 6.54 15.93 3.18
N GLN A 137 7.59 15.43 3.82
CA GLN A 137 8.95 15.44 3.28
C GLN A 137 9.56 14.03 3.33
N ALA A 138 10.27 13.71 2.24
CA ALA A 138 10.94 12.44 2.09
C ALA A 138 12.16 12.33 3.00
N VAL A 139 12.30 11.16 3.62
CA VAL A 139 13.44 10.83 4.49
C VAL A 139 14.04 9.52 3.99
N GLY A 140 15.36 9.47 3.80
CA GLY A 140 16.03 8.23 3.41
C GLY A 140 15.62 7.63 2.05
N GLY A 141 15.14 8.46 1.12
CA GLY A 141 14.60 7.99 -0.16
C GLY A 141 13.19 7.41 -0.10
N VAL A 142 12.54 7.45 1.07
CA VAL A 142 11.11 7.13 1.22
C VAL A 142 10.31 8.35 0.76
N ALA A 143 9.68 8.26 -0.40
CA ALA A 143 8.87 9.34 -0.94
C ALA A 143 7.50 9.39 -0.22
N PRO A 144 7.13 10.52 0.40
CA PRO A 144 5.86 10.67 1.06
C PRO A 144 4.76 10.73 0.02
N GLY A 145 3.73 9.89 0.16
CA GLY A 145 2.46 10.07 -0.52
C GLY A 145 2.50 10.22 -2.05
N GLY A 146 3.51 9.70 -2.74
CA GLY A 146 3.30 9.38 -4.15
C GLY A 146 2.26 8.25 -4.20
N PRO A 147 1.21 8.30 -5.04
CA PRO A 147 0.45 7.12 -5.39
C PRO A 147 1.44 6.19 -6.06
N ASP A 148 2.15 5.41 -5.24
CA ASP A 148 3.05 4.40 -5.69
C ASP A 148 2.21 3.56 -6.64
N LEU A 149 2.75 3.34 -7.83
CA LEU A 149 2.10 2.73 -8.98
C LEU A 149 1.56 1.30 -8.67
N ALA A 150 1.58 0.87 -7.41
CA ALA A 150 1.05 -0.33 -6.80
C ALA A 150 -0.47 -0.31 -6.52
N ILE A 151 -1.14 0.84 -6.34
CA ILE A 151 -2.63 0.84 -6.22
C ILE A 151 -3.30 0.68 -7.58
N TRP A 152 -2.65 1.16 -8.64
CA TRP A 152 -3.16 1.06 -10.02
C TRP A 152 -3.39 -0.40 -10.49
N PRO A 153 -2.47 -1.36 -10.27
CA PRO A 153 -2.70 -2.75 -10.63
C PRO A 153 -3.83 -3.39 -9.82
N LEU A 154 -4.12 -2.98 -8.58
CA LEU A 154 -5.27 -3.51 -7.84
C LEU A 154 -6.60 -3.14 -8.49
N ARG A 155 -6.79 -1.85 -8.82
CA ARG A 155 -8.03 -1.42 -9.52
C ARG A 155 -8.13 -1.99 -10.92
N MET A 156 -7.00 -2.14 -11.63
CA MET A 156 -6.99 -2.80 -12.95
C MET A 156 -7.26 -4.29 -12.87
N VAL A 157 -6.73 -5.00 -11.87
CA VAL A 157 -6.94 -6.45 -11.73
C VAL A 157 -8.37 -6.74 -11.27
N GLU A 158 -8.96 -5.93 -10.38
CA GLU A 158 -10.39 -6.01 -10.09
C GLU A 158 -11.21 -5.76 -11.36
N MET A 159 -10.95 -4.68 -12.11
CA MET A 159 -11.62 -4.46 -13.40
C MET A 159 -11.46 -5.66 -14.35
N VAL A 160 -10.24 -6.14 -14.60
CA VAL A 160 -9.99 -7.25 -15.54
C VAL A 160 -10.66 -8.54 -15.05
N ALA A 161 -10.64 -8.82 -13.75
CA ALA A 161 -11.30 -9.99 -13.15
C ALA A 161 -12.82 -9.94 -13.33
N TRP A 162 -13.43 -8.75 -13.31
CA TRP A 162 -14.86 -8.57 -13.55
C TRP A 162 -15.22 -8.53 -15.05
N TRP A 163 -14.36 -7.99 -15.91
CA TRP A 163 -14.67 -7.74 -17.32
C TRP A 163 -14.40 -8.92 -18.25
N VAL A 164 -13.45 -9.82 -17.95
CA VAL A 164 -13.14 -11.00 -18.79
C VAL A 164 -14.19 -12.14 -18.74
N PRO A 165 -14.84 -12.48 -17.61
CA PRO A 165 -15.77 -13.60 -17.57
C PRO A 165 -17.12 -13.30 -18.24
N VAL A 166 -17.55 -12.04 -18.32
CA VAL A 166 -18.85 -11.67 -18.89
C VAL A 166 -18.94 -11.99 -20.39
N PRO A 167 -17.97 -11.60 -21.26
CA PRO A 167 -18.00 -11.96 -22.67
C PRO A 167 -17.90 -13.48 -22.89
N ALA A 168 -17.07 -14.18 -22.11
CA ALA A 168 -16.91 -15.64 -22.22
C ALA A 168 -18.22 -16.37 -21.88
N ALA A 169 -18.90 -15.97 -20.80
CA ALA A 169 -20.21 -16.51 -20.43
C ALA A 169 -21.26 -16.24 -21.52
N VAL A 170 -21.29 -15.03 -22.09
CA VAL A 170 -22.20 -14.68 -23.20
C VAL A 170 -21.95 -15.54 -24.44
N VAL A 171 -20.69 -15.80 -24.80
CA VAL A 171 -20.33 -16.67 -25.93
C VAL A 171 -20.76 -18.11 -25.67
N ILE A 172 -20.50 -18.66 -24.47
CA ILE A 172 -20.91 -20.02 -24.09
C ILE A 172 -22.44 -20.16 -24.09
N VAL A 173 -23.17 -19.17 -23.57
CA VAL A 173 -24.65 -19.15 -23.60
C VAL A 173 -25.17 -19.07 -25.04
N ARG A 174 -24.57 -18.24 -25.91
CA ARG A 174 -24.95 -18.17 -27.33
C ARG A 174 -24.69 -19.48 -28.07
N LEU A 175 -23.55 -20.12 -27.85
CA LEU A 175 -23.20 -21.39 -28.49
C LEU A 175 -24.11 -22.53 -28.01
N SER A 176 -24.40 -22.61 -26.71
CA SER A 176 -25.30 -23.63 -26.15
C SER A 176 -26.77 -23.47 -26.58
N ARG A 177 -27.23 -22.23 -26.87
CA ARG A 177 -28.57 -21.99 -27.45
C ARG A 177 -28.65 -22.42 -28.91
N ARG A 178 -27.56 -22.34 -29.66
CA ARG A 178 -27.52 -22.70 -31.09
C ARG A 178 -27.64 -24.21 -31.32
N ASP A 179 -27.21 -25.02 -30.36
CA ASP A 179 -27.27 -26.49 -30.42
C ASP A 179 -28.62 -27.11 -29.99
N ARG A 180 -29.56 -26.30 -29.45
CA ARG A 180 -30.91 -26.75 -29.06
C ARG A 180 -31.91 -26.66 -30.22
N GLY A 181 -31.57 -27.27 -31.36
CA GLY A 181 -32.55 -27.49 -32.42
C GLY A 181 -33.68 -28.43 -31.96
N PRO A 182 -34.93 -28.23 -32.41
CA PRO A 182 -36.06 -29.08 -32.03
C PRO A 182 -35.84 -30.50 -32.57
N GLY A 183 -35.58 -31.47 -31.69
CA GLY A 183 -35.53 -32.90 -32.04
C GLY A 183 -34.36 -33.72 -31.50
N ARG A 184 -33.33 -33.12 -30.89
CA ARG A 184 -32.21 -33.89 -30.30
C ARG A 184 -32.45 -34.21 -28.81
N ARG A 185 -32.54 -35.51 -28.49
CA ARG A 185 -32.64 -36.00 -27.10
C ARG A 185 -31.35 -35.66 -26.30
N PRO A 186 -31.46 -35.02 -25.13
CA PRO A 186 -30.32 -34.54 -24.36
C PRO A 186 -29.79 -35.62 -23.40
N ASN A 187 -29.00 -36.58 -23.89
CA ASN A 187 -28.50 -37.66 -23.01
C ASN A 187 -27.03 -37.54 -22.59
N ARG A 188 -26.28 -36.52 -23.02
CA ARG A 188 -24.95 -36.23 -22.45
C ARG A 188 -24.73 -34.73 -22.36
N PRO A 189 -24.14 -34.23 -21.24
CA PRO A 189 -23.63 -32.86 -21.21
C PRO A 189 -22.62 -32.74 -22.36
N GLY A 190 -22.89 -31.84 -23.30
CA GLY A 190 -21.99 -31.62 -24.42
C GLY A 190 -20.60 -31.20 -23.92
N PRO A 191 -19.52 -31.48 -24.67
CA PRO A 191 -18.15 -31.11 -24.30
C PRO A 191 -18.00 -29.62 -23.98
N VAL A 192 -18.88 -28.78 -24.53
CA VAL A 192 -18.98 -27.34 -24.23
C VAL A 192 -19.36 -27.05 -22.78
N LEU A 193 -20.30 -27.81 -22.19
CA LEU A 193 -20.69 -27.63 -20.79
C LEU A 193 -19.56 -28.03 -19.85
N VAL A 194 -18.86 -29.13 -20.17
CA VAL A 194 -17.71 -29.60 -19.40
C VAL A 194 -16.56 -28.58 -19.45
N ALA A 195 -16.26 -28.03 -20.63
CA ALA A 195 -15.26 -26.99 -20.79
C ALA A 195 -15.63 -25.69 -20.03
N ALA A 196 -16.91 -25.29 -20.06
CA ALA A 196 -17.39 -24.13 -19.33
C ALA A 196 -17.27 -24.30 -17.81
N LEU A 197 -17.63 -25.48 -17.28
CA LEU A 197 -17.50 -25.79 -15.87
C LEU A 197 -16.03 -25.84 -15.44
N LEU A 198 -15.14 -26.41 -16.26
CA LEU A 198 -13.69 -26.41 -15.98
C LEU A 198 -13.11 -25.00 -15.97
N ALA A 199 -13.50 -24.14 -16.92
CA ALA A 199 -13.08 -22.74 -16.94
C ALA A 199 -13.58 -21.98 -15.70
N LEU A 200 -14.82 -22.22 -15.27
CA LEU A 200 -15.36 -21.62 -14.05
C LEU A 200 -14.61 -22.09 -12.79
N VAL A 201 -14.33 -23.39 -12.67
CA VAL A 201 -13.58 -23.94 -11.53
C VAL A 201 -12.16 -23.38 -11.49
N LEU A 202 -11.47 -23.30 -12.63
CA LEU A 202 -10.14 -22.70 -12.73
C LEU A 202 -10.15 -21.21 -12.37
N TRP A 203 -11.21 -20.49 -12.73
CA TRP A 203 -11.39 -19.09 -12.35
C TRP A 203 -11.58 -18.93 -10.84
N VAL A 204 -12.52 -19.68 -10.25
CA VAL A 204 -12.81 -19.63 -8.81
C VAL A 204 -11.58 -20.01 -7.98
N THR A 205 -10.86 -21.06 -8.39
CA THR A 205 -9.63 -21.48 -7.69
C THR A 205 -8.49 -20.48 -7.86
N GLY A 206 -8.32 -19.87 -9.04
CA GLY A 206 -7.36 -18.79 -9.25
C GLY A 206 -7.66 -17.54 -8.42
N ALA A 207 -8.93 -17.16 -8.32
CA ALA A 207 -9.39 -16.03 -7.51
C ALA A 207 -9.18 -16.29 -6.00
N LEU A 208 -9.49 -17.50 -5.52
CA LEU A 208 -9.24 -17.91 -4.14
C LEU A 208 -7.73 -17.97 -3.82
N ALA A 209 -6.92 -18.54 -4.71
CA ALA A 209 -5.46 -18.56 -4.55
C ALA A 209 -4.89 -17.13 -4.49
N TRP A 210 -5.41 -16.21 -5.29
CA TRP A 210 -5.05 -14.78 -5.22
C TRP A 210 -5.40 -14.18 -3.85
N GLN A 211 -6.63 -14.36 -3.36
CA GLN A 211 -7.04 -13.85 -2.05
C GLN A 211 -6.16 -14.40 -0.93
N VAL A 212 -5.81 -15.68 -0.99
CA VAL A 212 -4.91 -16.32 -0.03
C VAL A 212 -3.49 -15.74 -0.14
N LEU A 213 -2.92 -15.64 -1.34
CA LEU A 213 -1.55 -15.11 -1.55
C LEU A 213 -1.43 -13.62 -1.16
N ALA A 214 -2.47 -12.82 -1.43
CA ALA A 214 -2.55 -11.44 -1.00
C ALA A 214 -2.56 -11.32 0.54
N ALA A 215 -3.24 -12.24 1.23
CA ALA A 215 -3.23 -12.29 2.69
C ALA A 215 -1.86 -12.66 3.29
N PHE A 216 -1.00 -13.37 2.54
CA PHE A 216 0.32 -13.82 2.99
C PHE A 216 1.50 -12.90 2.58
N ARG A 217 1.23 -11.66 2.13
CA ARG A 217 2.27 -10.67 1.73
C ARG A 217 3.27 -11.21 0.68
N VAL A 218 2.83 -12.11 -0.20
CA VAL A 218 3.69 -12.64 -1.27
C VAL A 218 3.95 -11.54 -2.30
N ALA A 219 5.21 -11.36 -2.72
CA ALA A 219 5.61 -10.32 -3.67
C ALA A 219 4.66 -10.28 -4.90
N PRO A 220 4.13 -9.11 -5.29
CA PRO A 220 3.11 -8.99 -6.35
C PRO A 220 3.50 -9.64 -7.69
N SER A 221 4.80 -9.65 -8.00
CA SER A 221 5.36 -10.28 -9.20
C SER A 221 5.19 -11.81 -9.22
N VAL A 222 5.31 -12.46 -8.07
CA VAL A 222 5.10 -13.90 -7.92
C VAL A 222 3.63 -14.23 -8.13
N VAL A 223 2.74 -13.44 -7.54
CA VAL A 223 1.30 -13.66 -7.67
C VAL A 223 0.85 -13.45 -9.12
N ALA A 224 1.30 -12.37 -9.78
CA ALA A 224 1.02 -12.10 -11.19
C ALA A 224 1.51 -13.23 -12.11
N SER A 225 2.70 -13.79 -11.84
CA SER A 225 3.27 -14.90 -12.62
C SER A 225 2.44 -16.18 -12.47
N VAL A 226 2.04 -16.53 -11.24
CA VAL A 226 1.20 -17.71 -10.97
C VAL A 226 -0.17 -17.56 -11.63
N THR A 227 -0.80 -16.39 -11.52
CA THR A 227 -2.09 -16.12 -12.15
C THR A 227 -2.01 -16.17 -13.68
N ALA A 228 -0.96 -15.61 -14.28
CA ALA A 228 -0.75 -15.68 -15.73
C ALA A 228 -0.59 -17.13 -16.24
N VAL A 229 0.15 -17.96 -15.51
CA VAL A 229 0.29 -19.40 -15.83
C VAL A 229 -1.07 -20.10 -15.76
N PHE A 230 -1.84 -19.85 -14.70
CA PHE A 230 -3.19 -20.44 -14.54
C PHE A 230 -4.13 -20.07 -15.68
N TRP A 231 -4.20 -18.78 -16.05
CA TRP A 231 -5.03 -18.32 -17.15
C TRP A 231 -4.60 -18.89 -18.50
N THR A 232 -3.29 -18.98 -18.73
CA THR A 232 -2.74 -19.59 -19.95
C THR A 232 -3.17 -21.05 -20.04
N LEU A 233 -3.08 -21.82 -18.96
CA LEU A 233 -3.53 -23.22 -18.93
C LEU A 233 -5.05 -23.34 -19.13
N ALA A 234 -5.85 -22.48 -18.49
CA ALA A 234 -7.31 -22.48 -18.60
C ALA A 234 -7.82 -22.19 -20.02
N VAL A 235 -7.07 -21.40 -20.81
CA VAL A 235 -7.47 -21.04 -22.19
C VAL A 235 -6.83 -21.96 -23.22
N VAL A 236 -5.53 -22.26 -23.10
CA VAL A 236 -4.78 -23.00 -24.12
C VAL A 236 -5.14 -24.48 -24.12
N VAL A 237 -5.32 -25.11 -22.94
CA VAL A 237 -5.61 -26.54 -22.85
C VAL A 237 -6.94 -26.91 -23.53
N PRO A 238 -8.07 -26.18 -23.30
CA PRO A 238 -9.31 -26.45 -24.02
C PRO A 238 -9.21 -26.20 -25.53
N LEU A 239 -8.47 -25.18 -25.97
CA LEU A 239 -8.28 -24.87 -27.39
C LEU A 239 -7.48 -25.96 -28.12
N LEU A 240 -6.45 -26.50 -27.48
CA LEU A 240 -5.68 -27.63 -28.01
C LEU A 240 -6.54 -28.90 -28.09
N TRP A 241 -7.37 -29.16 -27.09
CA TRP A 241 -8.27 -30.31 -27.08
C TRP A 241 -9.33 -30.22 -28.20
N LEU A 242 -9.88 -29.03 -28.45
CA LEU A 242 -10.82 -28.78 -29.56
C LEU A 242 -10.17 -28.94 -30.94
N ARG A 243 -8.89 -28.58 -31.09
CA ARG A 243 -8.15 -28.78 -32.35
C ARG A 243 -7.73 -30.23 -32.58
N GLY A 244 -7.50 -30.99 -31.52
CA GLY A 244 -7.10 -32.40 -31.58
C GLY A 244 -8.24 -33.39 -31.83
N ALA A 245 -9.51 -32.96 -31.81
CA ALA A 245 -10.63 -33.85 -32.04
C ALA A 245 -10.59 -34.41 -33.49
N PRO A 246 -10.50 -35.74 -33.69
CA PRO A 246 -10.38 -36.32 -35.02
C PRO A 246 -11.59 -35.93 -35.87
N ARG A 247 -11.33 -35.27 -36.99
CA ARG A 247 -12.37 -34.97 -38.00
C ARG A 247 -12.94 -36.31 -38.44
N ARG A 248 -14.17 -36.61 -38.04
CA ARG A 248 -14.90 -37.77 -38.55
C ARG A 248 -15.01 -37.61 -40.06
N SER A 249 -14.30 -38.43 -40.81
CA SER A 249 -14.51 -38.57 -42.25
C SER A 249 -15.92 -39.13 -42.44
N SER A 250 -16.81 -38.31 -43.00
CA SER A 250 -18.10 -38.77 -43.47
C SER A 250 -17.88 -39.72 -44.64
N ALA A 251 -18.11 -41.01 -44.40
CA ALA A 251 -18.40 -41.98 -45.44
C ALA A 251 -19.89 -41.93 -45.78
#